data_AF-A0AAW8KD30-F1
#
_entry.id   AF-A0AAW8KD30-F1
#
_cell.length_a   1.000
_cell.length_b   1.000
_cell.length_c   1.000
_cell.angle_alpha   90.00
_cell.angle_beta   90.00
_cell.angle_gamma   90.00
#
_symmetry.space_group_name_H-M   'P 1'
#
loop_
_entity.id
_entity.type
_entity.pdbx_description
1 polymer ?
#
loop_
_entity_poly.entity_id
_entity_poly.type
_entity_poly.pdbx_seq_one_letter_code
_entity_poly.pdbx_strand_id
1 'polypeptide(L)' 'NIFYGTSIPTCVIVVKKNRKPEDDILFIDASNDFEKSKNQNYLRDEDVDKIVDTYRNRKEIEKYSKKVSMKEIE' A
#
# COMPACT_ATOMS: atom_id res chain seq x y z
N ASN A 1 5.27 3.03 -12.87
CA ASN A 1 6.58 3.67 -13.06
C ASN A 1 6.62 4.99 -12.29
N ILE A 2 6.78 4.95 -10.96
CA ILE A 2 6.75 6.17 -10.12
C ILE A 2 8.17 6.71 -9.88
N PHE A 3 9.19 5.86 -9.84
CA PHE A 3 10.57 6.26 -9.59
C PHE A 3 11.35 6.53 -10.89
N TYR A 4 12.28 7.48 -10.85
CA TYR A 4 13.23 7.68 -11.93
C TYR A 4 14.20 6.50 -12.03
N GLY A 5 14.55 6.08 -13.26
CA GLY A 5 15.59 5.08 -13.51
C GLY A 5 15.14 3.61 -13.47
N THR A 6 13.90 3.29 -13.11
CA THR A 6 13.37 1.92 -13.20
C THR A 6 11.84 1.88 -13.32
N SER A 7 11.33 1.01 -14.18
CA SER A 7 9.88 0.79 -14.38
C SER A 7 9.29 -0.32 -13.51
N ILE A 8 10.11 -0.97 -12.68
CA ILE A 8 9.70 -2.12 -11.87
C ILE A 8 8.68 -1.66 -10.81
N PRO A 9 7.61 -2.45 -10.53
CA PRO A 9 6.73 -2.21 -9.40
C PRO A 9 7.52 -2.19 -8.08
N THR A 10 7.12 -1.32 -7.17
CA THR A 10 7.78 -1.17 -5.86
C THR A 10 6.75 -1.34 -4.75
N CYS A 11 7.22 -1.77 -3.58
CA CYS A 11 6.40 -1.84 -2.39
C CYS A 11 7.04 -0.99 -1.28
N VAL A 12 6.19 -0.47 -0.40
CA VAL A 12 6.62 0.25 0.82
C VAL A 12 6.26 -0.62 2.01
N ILE A 13 7.24 -0.91 2.87
CA ILE A 13 7.04 -1.72 4.07
C ILE A 13 7.12 -0.81 5.29
N VAL A 14 6.02 -0.74 6.03
CA VAL A 14 5.96 0.00 7.29
C VAL A 14 6.05 -0.98 8.45
N VAL A 15 7.17 -0.95 9.18
CA VAL A 15 7.42 -1.81 10.33
C VAL A 15 7.33 -1.05 11.64
N LYS A 16 6.81 -1.70 12.68
CA LYS A 16 6.75 -1.18 14.04
C LYS A 16 7.33 -2.21 15.01
N LYS A 17 8.15 -1.76 15.96
CA LYS A 17 8.68 -2.62 17.03
C LYS A 17 7.60 -2.91 18.07
N ASN A 18 7.74 -4.02 18.80
CA ASN A 18 6.84 -4.44 19.89
C ASN A 18 5.38 -4.60 19.45
N ARG A 19 5.16 -5.09 18.22
CA ARG A 19 3.86 -5.58 17.77
C ARG A 19 3.52 -6.88 18.50
N LYS A 20 2.24 -7.10 18.78
CA LYS A 20 1.81 -8.35 19.39
C LYS A 20 1.86 -9.47 18.35
N PRO A 21 2.15 -10.73 18.73
CA PRO A 21 2.15 -11.86 17.80
C PRO A 21 0.81 -12.06 17.08
N GLU A 22 -0.31 -11.73 17.75
CA GLU A 22 -1.65 -11.72 17.17
C GLU A 22 -1.96 -10.52 16.24
N ASP A 23 -1.02 -9.60 16.00
CA ASP A 23 -1.24 -8.47 15.11
C ASP A 23 -1.28 -8.91 13.63
N ASP A 24 -2.24 -8.40 12.88
CA ASP A 24 -2.43 -8.66 11.45
C ASP A 24 -1.52 -7.81 10.53
N ILE A 25 -1.26 -8.27 9.31
CA ILE A 25 -0.62 -7.46 8.26
C ILE A 25 -1.72 -6.81 7.43
N LEU A 26 -1.64 -5.49 7.26
CA LEU A 26 -2.52 -4.77 6.34
C LEU A 26 -1.82 -4.68 4.98
N PHE A 27 -2.38 -5.35 3.98
CA PHE A 27 -1.98 -5.19 2.60
C PHE A 27 -2.80 -4.08 1.95
N ILE A 28 -2.14 -3.22 1.18
CA ILE A 28 -2.77 -2.16 0.38
C ILE A 28 -2.19 -2.25 -1.03
N ASP A 29 -3.04 -2.52 -2.02
CA ASP A 29 -2.69 -2.53 -3.44
C ASP A 29 -3.01 -1.18 -4.07
N ALA A 30 -2.04 -0.27 -4.01
CA ALA A 30 -2.11 1.04 -4.66
C ALA A 30 -1.57 1.02 -6.10
N SER A 31 -1.47 -0.15 -6.74
CA SER A 31 -0.87 -0.28 -8.08
C SER A 31 -1.66 0.43 -9.19
N ASN A 32 -2.88 0.91 -8.93
CA ASN A 32 -3.69 1.67 -9.88
C ASN A 32 -3.95 3.12 -9.43
N ASP A 33 -3.43 3.52 -8.26
CA ASP A 33 -3.65 4.84 -7.68
C ASP A 33 -2.52 5.78 -8.12
N PHE A 34 -2.55 6.17 -9.38
CA PHE A 34 -1.65 7.16 -9.96
C PHE A 34 -2.26 7.77 -11.22
N GLU A 35 -1.80 8.95 -11.60
CA GLU A 35 -2.04 9.49 -12.93
C GLU A 35 -1.02 8.95 -13.93
N LYS A 36 -1.53 8.31 -15.00
CA LYS A 36 -0.68 7.79 -16.06
C LYS A 36 -0.16 8.93 -16.93
N SER A 37 1.14 9.12 -16.98
CA SER A 37 1.79 10.04 -17.91
C SER A 37 2.82 9.32 -18.78
N LYS A 38 3.28 9.99 -19.84
CA LYS A 38 3.99 9.37 -20.97
C LYS A 38 5.31 8.70 -20.54
N ASN A 39 6.04 9.33 -19.63
CA ASN A 39 7.38 8.89 -19.23
C ASN A 39 7.42 8.40 -17.77
N GLN A 40 6.52 8.90 -16.92
CA GLN A 40 6.47 8.59 -15.50
C GLN A 40 5.01 8.68 -15.04
N ASN A 41 4.63 7.84 -14.08
CA ASN A 41 3.35 7.94 -13.41
C ASN A 41 3.45 8.96 -12.27
N TYR A 42 2.44 9.79 -12.10
CA TYR A 42 2.41 10.78 -11.04
C TYR A 42 1.51 10.30 -9.89
N LEU A 43 2.05 10.27 -8.68
CA LEU A 43 1.25 9.99 -7.49
C LEU A 43 0.60 11.30 -7.05
N ARG A 44 -0.71 11.44 -7.26
CA ARG A 44 -1.43 12.68 -6.93
C ARG A 44 -1.69 12.74 -5.43
N ASP A 45 -1.97 13.95 -4.93
CA ASP A 45 -2.31 14.14 -3.52
C ASP A 45 -3.52 13.30 -3.09
N GLU A 46 -4.54 13.18 -3.96
CA GLU A 46 -5.71 12.33 -3.70
C GLU A 46 -5.38 10.83 -3.59
N ASP A 47 -4.40 10.35 -4.35
CA ASP A 47 -3.92 8.97 -4.29
C ASP A 47 -3.21 8.73 -2.95
N VAL A 48 -2.34 9.67 -2.55
CA VAL A 48 -1.65 9.64 -1.26
C VAL A 48 -2.64 9.66 -0.10
N ASP A 49 -3.62 10.56 -0.15
CA ASP A 49 -4.63 10.70 0.91
C ASP A 49 -5.43 9.41 1.08
N LYS A 50 -5.83 8.76 -0.01
CA LYS A 50 -6.52 7.46 0.03
C LYS A 50 -5.65 6.36 0.64
N ILE A 51 -4.37 6.26 0.26
CA ILE A 51 -3.42 5.29 0.81
C ILE A 51 -3.24 5.52 2.32
N VAL A 52 -2.98 6.77 2.71
CA VAL A 52 -2.72 7.16 4.11
C VAL A 52 -3.96 6.98 4.98
N ASP A 53 -5.15 7.37 4.49
CA ASP A 53 -6.42 7.17 5.20
C ASP A 53 -6.70 5.67 5.42
N THR A 54 -6.46 4.84 4.40
CA THR A 54 -6.61 3.39 4.49
C THR A 54 -5.65 2.80 5.52
N TYR A 55 -4.38 3.22 5.50
CA TYR A 55 -3.35 2.80 6.47
C TYR A 55 -3.71 3.21 7.90
N ARG A 56 -4.03 4.49 8.12
CA ARG A 56 -4.31 5.06 9.45
C ARG A 56 -5.52 4.41 10.11
N ASN A 57 -6.57 4.18 9.33
CA ASN A 57 -7.82 3.60 9.83
C ASN A 57 -7.87 2.07 9.72
N ARG A 58 -6.83 1.43 9.17
CA ARG A 58 -6.78 -0.01 8.90
C ARG A 58 -8.02 -0.54 8.17
N LYS A 59 -8.53 0.23 7.21
CA LYS A 59 -9.76 -0.08 6.45
C LYS A 59 -9.52 -1.28 5.54
N GLU A 60 -10.49 -2.19 5.49
CA GLU A 60 -10.58 -3.22 4.45
C GLU A 60 -11.51 -2.72 3.35
N ILE A 61 -10.99 -2.72 2.13
CA ILE A 61 -11.68 -2.19 0.95
C ILE A 61 -11.56 -3.27 -0.12
N GLU A 62 -12.70 -3.69 -0.66
CA GLU A 62 -12.76 -4.77 -1.65
C GLU A 62 -11.77 -4.50 -2.81
N LYS A 63 -10.91 -5.48 -3.11
CA LYS A 63 -9.88 -5.43 -4.17
C LYS A 63 -8.80 -4.35 -3.99
N TYR A 64 -8.71 -3.71 -2.83
CA TYR A 64 -7.73 -2.67 -2.57
C TYR A 64 -6.94 -2.89 -1.28
N SER A 65 -7.60 -3.25 -0.17
CA SER A 65 -6.91 -3.52 1.08
C SER A 65 -7.54 -4.70 1.84
N LYS A 66 -6.67 -5.48 2.47
CA LYS A 66 -7.07 -6.66 3.24
C LYS A 66 -6.22 -6.76 4.51
N LYS A 67 -6.86 -7.05 5.64
CA LYS A 67 -6.17 -7.44 6.86
C LYS A 67 -5.98 -8.95 6.84
N VAL A 68 -4.73 -9.37 6.93
CA VAL A 68 -4.33 -10.77 6.82
C VAL A 68 -3.70 -11.16 8.15
N SER A 69 -4.24 -12.19 8.79
CA SER A 69 -3.68 -12.69 10.05
C SER A 69 -2.33 -13.37 9.79
N MET A 70 -1.44 -13.39 10.79
CA MET A 70 -0.16 -14.11 10.67
C MET A 70 -0.35 -15.59 10.32
N LYS A 71 -1.42 -16.22 10.83
CA LYS A 71 -1.77 -17.62 10.54
C LYS A 71 -2.14 -17.89 9.08
N GLU A 72 -2.59 -16.89 8.33
CA GLU A 72 -2.89 -17.03 6.90
C GLU A 72 -1.62 -16.96 6.04
N ILE A 73 -0.51 -16.44 6.61
CA ILE A 73 0.77 -16.22 5.92
C ILE A 73 1.77 -17.36 6.18
N GLU A 74 1.65 -18.05 7.32
CA GLU A 74 2.44 -19.22 7.71
C GLU A 74 2.02 -20.50 6.96
#